data_AF-A0A5C6Q805-F1
#
_entry.id   AF-A0A5C6Q805-F1
#
_cell.length_a   1.000
_cell.length_b   1.000
_cell.length_c   1.000
_cell.angle_alpha   90.00
_cell.angle_beta   90.00
_cell.angle_gamma   90.00
#
_symmetry.space_group_name_H-M   'P 1'
#
loop_
_entity.id
_entity.type
_entity.pdbx_description
1 polymer ?
#
loop_
_entity_poly.entity_id
_entity_poly.type
_entity_poly.pdbx_seq_one_letter_code
_entity_poly.pdbx_strand_id
1 'polypeptide(L)'
;MVTQSLLWQLEQQSSNFAELCNALYEGELITLARNECLALANLQDRINSLTHYIKCMALALLKAQTPLKLDIKNASWSAKQVTTIPTISQLLAYDDNVLLGTKVNG
;
A
#
# COMPACT_ATOMS: atom_id res chain seq x y z
N MET A 1 27.50 -18.18 -4.32
CA MET A 1 27.26 -16.76 -4.64
C MET A 1 25.75 -16.60 -4.82
N VAL A 2 25.07 -15.88 -3.94
CA VAL A 2 23.62 -15.67 -4.05
C VAL A 2 23.38 -14.59 -5.10
N THR A 3 22.66 -14.90 -6.16
CA THR A 3 22.28 -13.94 -7.20
C THR A 3 21.05 -13.14 -6.76
N GLN A 4 20.94 -11.88 -7.19
CA GLN A 4 19.82 -11.01 -6.83
C GLN A 4 18.45 -11.57 -7.27
N SER A 5 18.41 -12.33 -8.36
CA SER A 5 17.24 -13.09 -8.81
C SER A 5 16.81 -14.19 -7.83
N LEU A 6 17.76 -14.80 -7.12
CA LEU A 6 17.48 -15.83 -6.12
C LEU A 6 16.85 -15.25 -4.86
N LEU A 7 17.28 -14.06 -4.43
CA LEU A 7 16.66 -13.32 -3.33
C LEU A 7 15.19 -13.01 -3.64
N TRP A 8 14.92 -12.59 -4.87
CA TRP A 8 13.56 -12.32 -5.33
C TRP A 8 12.71 -13.60 -5.35
N GLN A 9 13.27 -14.75 -5.76
CA GLN A 9 12.55 -16.03 -5.71
C GLN A 9 12.22 -16.48 -4.29
N LEU A 10 13.12 -16.28 -3.31
CA LEU A 10 12.86 -16.64 -1.91
C LEU A 10 11.72 -15.81 -1.30
N GLU A 11 11.68 -14.51 -1.58
CA GLU A 11 10.63 -13.62 -1.06
C GLU A 11 9.25 -13.94 -1.65
N GLN A 12 9.21 -14.38 -2.91
CA GLN A 12 7.98 -14.84 -3.59
C GLN A 12 7.42 -16.15 -2.99
N GLN A 13 8.24 -16.92 -2.28
CA GLN A 13 7.84 -18.15 -1.58
C GLN A 13 7.31 -17.89 -0.15
N SER A 14 7.32 -16.63 0.32
CA SER A 14 6.80 -16.31 1.65
C SER A 14 5.27 -16.30 1.65
N SER A 15 4.64 -16.90 2.68
CA SER A 15 3.18 -16.91 2.84
C SER A 15 2.60 -15.49 2.85
N ASN A 16 3.32 -14.53 3.46
CA ASN A 16 2.91 -13.13 3.52
C ASN A 16 2.90 -12.47 2.13
N PHE A 17 3.86 -12.80 1.27
CA PHE A 17 3.90 -12.27 -0.09
C PHE A 17 2.72 -12.79 -0.93
N ALA A 18 2.44 -14.10 -0.85
CA ALA A 18 1.29 -14.69 -1.55
C ALA A 18 -0.04 -14.08 -1.08
N GLU A 19 -0.17 -13.89 0.23
CA GLU A 19 -1.35 -13.28 0.83
C GLU A 19 -1.54 -11.81 0.45
N LEU A 20 -0.45 -11.03 0.42
CA LEU A 20 -0.47 -9.65 -0.09
C LEU A 20 -0.85 -9.60 -1.57
N CYS A 21 -0.31 -10.51 -2.40
CA CYS A 21 -0.69 -10.58 -3.80
C CYS A 21 -2.19 -10.82 -3.95
N ASN A 22 -2.75 -11.76 -3.17
CA ASN A 22 -4.19 -12.04 -3.18
C ASN A 22 -5.02 -10.81 -2.79
N ALA A 23 -4.66 -10.13 -1.70
CA ALA A 23 -5.33 -8.92 -1.24
C ALA A 23 -5.30 -7.80 -2.29
N LEU A 24 -4.14 -7.59 -2.92
CA LEU A 24 -3.97 -6.60 -3.99
C LEU A 24 -4.77 -6.96 -5.25
N TYR A 25 -4.79 -8.23 -5.65
CA TYR A 25 -5.63 -8.69 -6.76
C TYR A 25 -7.11 -8.47 -6.48
N GLU A 26 -7.59 -8.80 -5.29
CA GLU A 26 -8.99 -8.60 -4.92
C GLU A 26 -9.39 -7.12 -5.04
N GLY A 27 -8.58 -6.21 -4.49
CA GLY A 27 -8.81 -4.76 -4.59
C GLY A 27 -8.77 -4.22 -6.02
N GLU A 28 -7.79 -4.63 -6.82
CA GLU A 28 -7.66 -4.18 -8.21
C GLU A 28 -8.78 -4.75 -9.10
N LEU A 29 -9.18 -6.01 -8.92
CA LEU A 29 -10.27 -6.62 -9.67
C LEU A 29 -11.61 -5.93 -9.38
N ILE A 30 -11.89 -5.61 -8.11
CA ILE A 30 -13.08 -4.83 -7.74
C ILE A 30 -13.05 -3.46 -8.39
N THR A 31 -11.88 -2.80 -8.39
CA THR A 31 -11.70 -1.47 -8.99
C THR A 31 -11.87 -1.52 -10.52
N LEU A 32 -11.34 -2.54 -11.18
CA LEU A 32 -11.50 -2.78 -12.61
C LEU A 32 -12.96 -3.03 -12.98
N ALA A 33 -13.66 -3.87 -12.19
CA ALA A 33 -15.05 -4.24 -12.45
C ALA A 33 -16.04 -3.07 -12.25
N ARG A 34 -15.74 -2.16 -11.30
CA ARG A 34 -16.60 -0.99 -11.01
C ARG A 34 -16.37 0.19 -11.95
N ASN A 35 -15.37 0.13 -12.82
CA ASN A 35 -15.02 1.27 -13.66
C ASN A 35 -15.85 1.28 -14.95
N GLU A 36 -16.95 2.02 -14.93
CA GLU A 36 -17.98 2.05 -15.99
C GLU A 36 -17.52 2.73 -17.29
N CYS A 37 -16.43 3.51 -17.27
CA CYS A 37 -15.98 4.33 -18.41
C CYS A 37 -14.62 3.89 -18.99
N LEU A 38 -14.19 2.65 -18.77
CA LEU A 38 -12.95 2.14 -19.37
C LEU A 38 -13.16 1.65 -20.80
N ALA A 39 -12.39 2.21 -21.74
CA ALA A 39 -12.23 1.65 -23.06
C ALA A 39 -11.63 0.23 -22.98
N LEU A 40 -12.07 -0.68 -23.85
CA LEU A 40 -11.64 -2.08 -23.85
C LEU A 40 -10.11 -2.25 -23.94
N ALA A 41 -9.44 -1.44 -24.77
CA ALA A 41 -7.98 -1.46 -24.89
C ALA A 41 -7.30 -1.13 -23.55
N ASN A 42 -7.78 -0.10 -22.84
CA ASN A 42 -7.24 0.28 -21.53
C ASN A 42 -7.48 -0.81 -20.48
N LEU A 43 -8.63 -1.49 -20.54
CA LEU A 43 -8.91 -2.63 -19.65
C LEU A 43 -7.93 -3.78 -19.90
N GLN A 44 -7.69 -4.13 -21.17
CA GLN A 44 -6.76 -5.18 -21.56
C GLN A 44 -5.32 -4.85 -21.15
N ASP A 45 -4.87 -3.62 -21.37
CA ASP A 45 -3.53 -3.16 -20.98
C ASP A 45 -3.31 -3.21 -19.46
N ARG A 46 -4.33 -2.81 -18.68
CA ARG A 46 -4.30 -2.92 -17.22
C ARG A 46 -4.21 -4.38 -16.78
N ILE A 47 -5.03 -5.28 -17.34
CA ILE A 47 -5.00 -6.71 -16.99
C ILE A 47 -3.65 -7.34 -17.37
N ASN A 48 -3.12 -7.01 -18.55
CA ASN A 48 -1.83 -7.53 -19.03
C ASN A 48 -0.66 -7.15 -18.10
N SER A 49 -0.68 -5.92 -17.58
CA SER A 49 0.37 -5.41 -16.69
C SER A 49 0.12 -5.70 -15.19
N LEU A 50 -1.10 -6.08 -14.81
CA LEU A 50 -1.54 -6.21 -13.42
C LEU A 50 -0.63 -7.11 -12.58
N THR A 51 -0.28 -8.28 -13.10
CA THR A 51 0.56 -9.26 -12.40
C THR A 51 1.94 -8.70 -12.08
N HIS A 52 2.52 -7.92 -12.98
CA HIS A 52 3.82 -7.31 -12.76
C HIS A 52 3.73 -6.28 -11.62
N TYR A 53 2.76 -5.36 -11.70
CA TYR A 53 2.58 -4.32 -10.71
C TYR A 53 2.24 -4.87 -9.32
N ILE A 54 1.39 -5.90 -9.23
CA ILE A 54 1.05 -6.52 -7.94
C ILE A 54 2.28 -7.13 -7.28
N LYS A 55 3.13 -7.85 -8.03
CA LYS A 55 4.35 -8.43 -7.48
C LYS A 55 5.34 -7.36 -7.01
N CYS A 56 5.51 -6.29 -7.78
CA CYS A 56 6.35 -5.16 -7.40
C CYS A 56 5.81 -4.44 -6.16
N MET A 57 4.50 -4.23 -6.10
CA MET A 57 3.85 -3.57 -4.97
C MET A 57 3.91 -4.43 -3.71
N ALA A 58 3.53 -5.70 -3.75
CA ALA A 58 3.63 -6.62 -2.62
C ALA A 58 5.04 -6.66 -2.04
N LEU A 59 6.06 -6.63 -2.90
CA LEU A 59 7.44 -6.55 -2.46
C LEU A 59 7.77 -5.23 -1.77
N ALA A 60 7.36 -4.11 -2.37
CA ALA A 60 7.56 -2.78 -1.79
C ALA A 60 6.89 -2.67 -0.41
N LEU A 61 5.67 -3.21 -0.27
CA LEU A 61 4.94 -3.27 1.00
C LEU A 61 5.72 -4.03 2.07
N LEU A 62 6.26 -5.21 1.75
CA LEU A 62 7.05 -6.04 2.68
C LEU A 62 8.39 -5.41 3.07
N LYS A 63 9.01 -4.65 2.16
CA LYS A 63 10.32 -4.02 2.39
C LYS A 63 10.23 -2.62 3.02
N ALA A 64 9.04 -2.06 3.10
CA ALA A 64 8.84 -0.70 3.59
C ALA A 64 9.21 -0.60 5.08
N GLN A 65 10.22 0.22 5.38
CA GLN A 65 10.59 0.55 6.75
C GLN A 65 9.77 1.75 7.21
N THR A 66 8.60 1.47 7.78
CA THR A 66 7.69 2.52 8.28
C THR A 66 7.25 2.19 9.70
N PRO A 67 6.86 3.19 10.51
CA PRO A 67 6.29 2.94 11.83
C PRO A 67 4.85 2.39 11.76
N LEU A 68 4.25 2.29 10.56
CA LEU A 68 2.91 1.80 10.36
C LEU A 68 2.90 0.27 10.31
N LYS A 69 1.88 -0.33 10.93
CA LYS A 69 1.67 -1.78 10.86
C LYS A 69 1.03 -2.12 9.53
N LEU A 70 1.70 -2.96 8.75
CA LEU A 70 1.13 -3.52 7.53
C LEU A 70 0.09 -4.59 7.89
N ASP A 71 -1.12 -4.40 7.40
CA ASP A 71 -2.14 -5.43 7.33
C ASP A 71 -1.99 -6.18 6.00
N ILE A 72 -1.49 -7.41 6.08
CA ILE A 72 -1.21 -8.29 4.94
C ILE A 72 -2.51 -8.66 4.22
N LYS A 73 -3.61 -8.85 4.96
CA LYS A 73 -4.90 -9.31 4.40
C LYS A 73 -5.62 -8.23 3.62
N ASN A 74 -5.41 -6.96 3.98
CA ASN A 74 -6.05 -5.82 3.33
C ASN A 74 -5.08 -5.01 2.45
N ALA A 75 -3.80 -5.41 2.40
CA ALA A 75 -2.71 -4.67 1.75
C ALA A 75 -2.69 -3.18 2.13
N SER A 76 -2.92 -2.87 3.40
CA SER A 76 -3.08 -1.51 3.90
C SER A 76 -2.21 -1.25 5.12
N TRP A 77 -1.72 -0.02 5.27
CA TRP A 77 -1.01 0.40 6.47
C TRP A 77 -1.94 1.07 7.46
N SER A 78 -1.79 0.71 8.72
CA SER A 78 -2.53 1.31 9.82
C SER A 78 -1.58 1.73 10.93
N ALA A 79 -1.92 2.84 11.59
CA ALA A 79 -1.31 3.25 12.85
C ALA A 79 -2.28 2.96 14.00
N LYS A 80 -1.73 2.74 15.19
CA LYS A 80 -2.54 2.68 16.40
C LYS A 80 -3.25 4.02 16.59
N GLN A 81 -4.56 4.03 16.46
CA GLN A 81 -5.36 5.22 16.74
C GLN A 81 -5.44 5.45 18.25
N VAL A 82 -5.45 6.71 18.66
CA VAL A 82 -5.75 7.08 20.05
C VAL A 82 -7.19 6.71 20.38
N THR A 83 -7.42 6.17 21.58
CA THR A 83 -8.76 5.78 22.05
C THR A 83 -9.65 6.98 22.38
N THR A 84 -9.05 8.16 22.48
CA THR A 84 -9.76 9.42 22.73
C THR A 84 -10.12 10.05 21.41
N ILE A 85 -11.41 10.32 21.21
CA ILE A 85 -11.88 11.07 20.06
C ILE A 85 -11.21 12.45 20.08
N PRO A 86 -10.56 12.89 18.99
CA PRO A 86 -9.94 14.20 18.95
C PRO A 86 -11.00 15.27 19.18
N THR A 87 -10.73 16.19 20.10
CA THR A 87 -11.62 17.32 20.39
C THR A 87 -11.59 18.30 19.22
N ILE A 88 -12.68 19.03 18.97
CA ILE A 88 -12.75 20.08 17.93
C ILE A 88 -11.55 21.03 18.00
N SER A 89 -11.14 21.46 19.19
CA SER A 89 -9.96 22.32 19.36
C SER A 89 -8.65 21.67 18.90
N GLN A 90 -8.50 20.36 19.06
CA GLN A 90 -7.32 19.62 18.58
C GLN A 90 -7.33 19.48 17.05
N LEU A 91 -8.51 19.33 16.45
CA LEU A 91 -8.66 19.29 15.00
C LEU A 91 -8.36 20.66 14.36
N LEU A 92 -8.83 21.74 14.98
CA LEU A 92 -8.52 23.10 14.54
C LEU A 92 -7.03 23.41 14.68
N ALA A 93 -6.38 22.95 15.77
CA ALA A 93 -4.94 23.10 15.96
C ALA A 93 -4.08 22.19 15.05
N TYR A 94 -4.65 21.12 14.49
CA TYR A 94 -3.94 20.23 13.56
C TYR A 94 -3.62 20.93 12.23
N ASP A 95 -4.55 21.78 11.75
CA ASP A 95 -4.39 22.54 10.50
C ASP A 95 -3.19 23.50 10.55
N ASP A 96 -3.01 24.21 11.67
CA ASP A 96 -1.87 25.11 11.89
C ASP A 96 -0.51 24.38 11.93
N ASN A 97 -0.48 23.17 12.51
CA ASN A 97 0.77 22.42 12.69
C ASN A 97 1.26 21.71 11.43
N VAL A 98 0.37 21.41 10.48
CA VAL A 98 0.75 20.81 9.18
C VAL A 98 1.43 21.85 8.26
N LEU A 99 1.06 23.13 8.38
CA LEU A 99 1.70 24.22 7.64
C LEU A 99 3.02 24.71 8.29
N LEU A 100 3.18 24.52 9.60
CA LEU A 100 4.34 24.98 10.37
C LEU A 100 5.46 23.94 10.54
N GLY A 101 5.35 22.76 9.93
CA GLY A 101 6.42 21.74 9.86
C GLY A 101 7.72 22.19 9.14
N THR A 102 7.82 23.46 8.75
CA THR A 102 9.04 24.11 8.26
C THR A 102 9.54 25.22 9.19
N LYS A 103 9.71 24.95 10.49
CA LYS A 103 10.72 25.69 11.27
C LYS A 103 11.59 24.77 12.11
N VAL A 104 12.66 24.35 11.43
CA VAL A 104 14.06 24.30 11.88
C VAL A 104 14.31 24.67 13.35
N ASN A 105 14.92 23.70 14.05
CA ASN A 105 15.86 23.80 15.17
C ASN A 105 16.13 25.19 15.76
N GLY A 106 15.94 25.29 17.08
CA GLY A 106 16.55 26.26 17.98
C GLY A 106 16.69 25.63 19.36
#